data_AF-A0A532T388-F1
#
_entry.id   AF-A0A532T388-F1
#
_cell.length_a   1.000
_cell.length_b   1.000
_cell.length_c   1.000
_cell.angle_alpha   90.00
_cell.angle_beta   90.00
_cell.angle_gamma   90.00
#
_symmetry.space_group_name_H-M   'P 1'
#
loop_
_entity.id
_entity.type
_entity.pdbx_description
1 polymer ?
#
loop_
_entity_poly.entity_id
_entity_poly.type
_entity_poly.pdbx_seq_one_letter_code
_entity_poly.pdbx_strand_id
1 'polypeptide(L)'
;MELQEIIVRGRFIFNNAPKRLEVYKQINGRQSAKDIAKKVGKPLVPTLNDLQKIKDIGLIKPKKDVGGKQLQKNNSIIYEKIPLAKQISISYFENPIKKQKQLKQHLKKKITKENKRITTISVPFETGILDICKSGENQLYEFKAAGTEVKKLTKEIAAMLNTKMGGIILYGVDDDGAISGTDKTSQQMDQPLQNCVKDNIDPSPIIKLIPKKVMGQDILLIVVPPWDKNDVYHFSGKVLLRKGTNVFTATSGESKKLHNGEYVI
;
A
#
# COMPACT_ATOMS: atom_id res chain seq x y z
N MET A 1 21.57 3.57 -2.31
CA MET A 1 20.50 3.44 -1.31
C MET A 1 19.23 3.94 -1.95
N GLU A 2 18.25 3.08 -2.10
CA GLU A 2 16.98 3.40 -2.75
C GLU A 2 15.93 3.87 -1.76
N LEU A 3 14.87 4.52 -2.26
CA LEU A 3 13.78 5.04 -1.43
C LEU A 3 13.09 3.92 -0.62
N GLN A 4 12.93 2.74 -1.22
CA GLN A 4 12.34 1.56 -0.58
C GLN A 4 13.17 1.09 0.61
N GLU A 5 14.49 1.02 0.42
CA GLU A 5 15.44 0.61 1.45
C GLU A 5 15.37 1.54 2.68
N ILE A 6 15.25 2.84 2.46
CA ILE A 6 15.10 3.86 3.53
C ILE A 6 13.80 3.66 4.31
N ILE A 7 12.69 3.39 3.61
CA ILE A 7 11.40 3.12 4.25
C ILE A 7 11.48 1.86 5.11
N VAL A 8 12.06 0.77 4.60
CA VAL A 8 12.20 -0.50 5.32
C VAL A 8 13.05 -0.32 6.56
N ARG A 9 14.23 0.31 6.45
CA ARG A 9 15.13 0.58 7.58
C ARG A 9 14.47 1.47 8.63
N GLY A 10 13.76 2.51 8.21
CA GLY A 10 13.01 3.38 9.11
C GLY A 10 11.91 2.62 9.84
N ARG A 11 11.05 1.89 9.14
CA ARG A 11 10.00 1.06 9.76
C ARG A 11 10.58 0.12 10.80
N PHE A 12 11.68 -0.57 10.48
CA PHE A 12 12.36 -1.47 11.41
C PHE A 12 12.74 -0.77 12.72
N ILE A 13 13.34 0.42 12.65
CA ILE A 13 13.81 1.11 13.86
C ILE A 13 12.71 1.84 14.62
N PHE A 14 11.60 2.21 13.98
CA PHE A 14 10.51 2.96 14.62
C PHE A 14 9.39 2.07 15.17
N ASN A 15 9.18 0.86 14.64
CA ASN A 15 8.07 -0.05 14.98
C ASN A 15 7.89 -0.26 16.50
N ASN A 16 9.00 -0.45 17.23
CA ASN A 16 9.00 -0.70 18.68
C ASN A 16 9.44 0.51 19.54
N ALA A 17 9.56 1.70 18.93
CA ALA A 17 10.07 2.89 19.62
C ALA A 17 9.33 4.17 19.19
N PRO A 18 8.07 4.39 19.61
CA PRO A 18 7.26 5.51 19.15
C PRO A 18 7.90 6.89 19.45
N LYS A 19 8.53 7.04 20.62
CA LYS A 19 9.29 8.26 20.96
C LYS A 19 10.51 8.49 20.06
N ARG A 20 11.09 7.45 19.46
CA ARG A 20 12.19 7.59 18.47
C ARG A 20 11.70 8.22 17.19
N LEU A 21 10.48 7.86 16.75
CA LEU A 21 9.86 8.51 15.60
C LEU A 21 9.62 10.00 15.91
N GLU A 22 9.18 10.35 17.13
CA GLU A 22 9.04 11.76 17.54
C GLU A 22 10.37 12.51 17.51
N VAL A 23 11.47 11.89 17.97
CA VAL A 23 12.83 12.44 17.81
C VAL A 23 13.14 12.69 16.33
N TYR A 24 12.90 11.70 15.46
CA TYR A 24 13.12 11.83 14.02
C TYR A 24 12.28 12.95 13.36
N LYS A 25 11.02 13.13 13.79
CA LYS A 25 10.14 14.22 13.32
C LYS A 25 10.76 15.60 13.56
N GLN A 26 11.48 15.80 14.66
CA GLN A 26 12.10 17.09 14.99
C GLN A 26 13.41 17.39 14.25
N ILE A 27 13.99 16.43 13.52
CA ILE A 27 15.27 16.61 12.83
C ILE A 27 15.06 17.44 11.56
N ASN A 28 15.58 18.68 11.56
CA ASN A 28 15.41 19.66 10.48
C ASN A 28 16.71 20.41 10.13
N GLY A 29 17.86 20.02 10.69
CA GLY A 29 19.14 20.70 10.46
C GLY A 29 19.28 22.07 11.14
N ARG A 30 18.38 22.43 12.06
CA ARG A 30 18.43 23.70 12.82
C ARG A 30 18.52 23.48 14.33
N GLN A 31 17.93 22.40 14.83
CA GLN A 31 17.88 22.07 16.26
C GLN A 31 19.04 21.17 16.66
N SER A 32 19.63 21.43 17.83
CA SER A 32 20.61 20.52 18.45
C SER A 32 19.92 19.30 19.06
N ALA A 33 20.67 18.24 19.37
CA ALA A 33 20.11 17.09 20.07
C ALA A 33 19.51 17.47 21.44
N LYS A 34 20.08 18.48 22.12
CA LYS A 34 19.53 19.04 23.37
C LYS A 34 18.18 19.73 23.15
N ASP A 35 18.03 20.49 22.08
CA ASP A 35 16.76 21.15 21.73
C ASP A 35 15.68 20.11 21.36
N ILE A 36 16.06 19.07 20.63
CA ILE A 36 15.16 17.95 20.28
C ILE A 36 14.70 17.21 21.53
N ALA A 37 15.62 16.88 22.44
CA ALA A 37 15.32 16.22 23.71
C ALA A 37 14.28 17.01 24.53
N LYS A 38 14.49 18.34 24.66
CA LYS A 38 13.56 19.24 25.35
C LYS A 38 12.19 19.26 24.67
N LYS A 39 12.13 19.34 23.34
CA LYS A 39 10.87 19.43 22.58
C LYS A 39 10.06 18.13 22.59
N VAL A 40 10.72 16.98 22.61
CA VAL A 40 10.06 15.66 22.69
C VAL A 40 9.71 15.31 24.16
N GLY A 41 10.25 16.02 25.14
CA GLY A 41 10.07 15.68 26.55
C GLY A 41 10.79 14.38 26.92
N LYS A 42 12.00 14.17 26.40
CA LYS A 42 12.81 12.97 26.62
C LYS A 42 14.18 13.36 27.21
N PRO A 43 14.76 12.56 28.13
CA PRO A 43 16.10 12.84 28.63
C PRO A 43 17.15 12.86 27.51
N LEU A 44 18.23 13.63 27.69
CA LEU A 44 19.24 13.87 26.66
C LEU A 44 19.94 12.57 26.21
N VAL A 45 20.40 11.75 27.16
CA VAL A 45 21.16 10.52 26.85
C VAL A 45 20.33 9.53 26.01
N PRO A 46 19.09 9.17 26.38
CA PRO A 46 18.19 8.39 25.52
C PRO A 46 17.91 9.01 24.15
N THR A 47 17.90 10.34 24.04
CA THR A 47 17.70 11.05 22.76
C THR A 47 18.94 10.92 21.88
N LEU A 48 20.15 11.04 22.45
CA LEU A 48 21.41 10.81 21.74
C LEU A 48 21.50 9.36 21.23
N ASN A 49 21.10 8.38 22.03
CA ASN A 49 21.06 6.97 21.62
C ASN A 49 20.09 6.73 20.45
N ASP A 50 18.94 7.41 20.44
CA ASP A 50 18.00 7.35 19.32
C ASP A 50 18.58 8.02 18.06
N LEU A 51 19.21 9.18 18.19
CA LEU A 51 19.87 9.86 17.06
C LEU A 51 20.99 9.02 16.48
N GLN A 52 21.80 8.36 17.31
CA GLN A 52 22.85 7.46 16.88
C GLN A 52 22.25 6.28 16.08
N LYS A 53 21.23 5.61 16.63
CA LYS A 53 20.50 4.53 15.95
C LYS A 53 19.94 4.95 14.59
N ILE A 54 19.33 6.13 14.52
CA ILE A 54 18.77 6.70 13.27
C ILE A 54 19.89 7.01 12.26
N LYS A 55 21.05 7.48 12.73
CA LYS A 55 22.24 7.73 11.91
C LYS A 55 22.82 6.42 11.37
N ASP A 56 22.93 5.38 12.20
CA ASP A 56 23.53 4.09 11.84
C ASP A 56 22.78 3.39 10.70
N ILE A 57 21.45 3.54 10.66
CA ILE A 57 20.65 3.02 9.55
C ILE A 57 20.62 3.93 8.31
N GLY A 58 21.28 5.08 8.38
CA GLY A 58 21.45 6.02 7.26
C GLY A 58 20.31 7.00 7.04
N LEU A 59 19.40 7.23 7.99
CA LEU A 59 18.31 8.21 7.81
C LEU A 59 18.75 9.66 8.02
N ILE A 60 19.79 9.88 8.82
CA ILE A 60 20.29 11.21 9.18
C ILE A 60 21.81 11.26 9.13
N LYS A 61 22.35 12.47 9.06
CA LYS A 61 23.79 12.73 9.15
C LYS A 61 24.05 13.98 10.02
N PRO A 62 25.23 14.09 10.66
CA PRO A 62 25.66 15.34 11.27
C PRO A 62 25.70 16.44 10.20
N LYS A 63 25.16 17.61 10.53
CA LYS A 63 25.24 18.78 9.66
C LYS A 63 26.66 19.34 9.73
N LYS A 64 27.24 19.63 8.57
CA LYS A 64 28.59 20.19 8.46
C LYS A 64 28.53 21.63 7.95
N ASP A 65 29.52 22.44 8.30
CA ASP A 65 29.76 23.75 7.68
C ASP A 65 30.47 23.61 6.33
N VAL A 66 30.76 24.76 5.70
CA VAL A 66 31.48 24.83 4.41
C VAL A 66 32.87 24.20 4.49
N GLY A 67 33.51 24.23 5.67
CA GLY A 67 34.81 23.61 5.94
C GLY A 67 34.74 22.14 6.36
N GLY A 68 33.55 21.52 6.37
CA GLY A 68 33.36 20.12 6.74
C GLY A 68 33.33 19.83 8.26
N LYS A 69 33.42 20.86 9.12
CA LYS A 69 33.34 20.73 10.57
C LYS A 69 31.88 20.53 10.99
N GLN A 70 31.66 19.65 11.96
CA GLN A 70 30.31 19.36 12.46
C GLN A 70 29.74 20.57 13.21
N LEU A 71 28.53 20.97 12.85
CA LEU A 71 27.82 22.05 13.50
C LEU A 71 27.27 21.59 14.86
N GLN A 72 27.47 22.45 15.86
CA GLN A 72 26.98 22.25 17.21
C GLN A 72 26.24 23.49 17.68
N LYS A 73 25.23 23.29 18.53
CA LYS A 73 24.53 24.35 19.25
C LYS A 73 24.28 23.86 20.67
N ASN A 74 24.50 24.72 21.67
CA ASN A 74 24.38 24.37 23.09
C ASN A 74 25.24 23.13 23.49
N ASN A 75 26.48 23.05 23.00
CA ASN A 75 27.40 21.91 23.17
C ASN A 75 26.83 20.57 22.69
N SER A 76 25.99 20.59 21.65
CA SER A 76 25.31 19.41 21.15
C SER A 76 25.20 19.44 19.62
N ILE A 77 25.42 18.28 18.99
CA ILE A 77 25.50 18.15 17.52
C ILE A 77 24.14 18.43 16.87
N ILE A 78 24.18 19.09 15.72
CA ILE A 78 23.02 19.29 14.84
C ILE A 78 23.00 18.18 13.80
N TYR A 79 21.83 17.53 13.66
CA TYR A 79 21.59 16.51 12.64
C TYR A 79 20.64 17.03 11.57
N GLU A 80 20.82 16.54 10.33
CA GLU A 80 19.86 16.71 9.25
C GLU A 80 19.48 15.37 8.62
N LYS A 81 18.26 15.30 8.07
CA LYS A 81 17.81 14.15 7.27
C LYS A 81 18.65 14.05 6.00
N ILE A 82 18.96 12.83 5.56
CA ILE A 82 19.57 12.63 4.23
C ILE A 82 18.60 13.08 3.12
N PRO A 83 19.08 13.46 1.92
CA PRO A 83 18.22 13.99 0.85
C PRO A 83 17.00 13.10 0.52
N LEU A 84 17.21 11.80 0.34
CA LEU A 84 16.14 10.85 0.06
C LEU A 84 15.14 10.73 1.22
N ALA A 85 15.62 10.77 2.47
CA ALA A 85 14.76 10.70 3.65
C ALA A 85 13.94 11.99 3.87
N LYS A 86 14.31 13.12 3.25
CA LYS A 86 13.50 14.36 3.22
C LYS A 86 12.26 14.21 2.32
N GLN A 87 12.33 13.36 1.30
CA GLN A 87 11.23 13.12 0.35
C GLN A 87 10.17 12.16 0.91
N ILE A 88 10.49 11.39 1.95
CA ILE A 88 9.59 10.40 2.54
C ILE A 88 8.69 11.07 3.58
N SER A 89 7.37 10.95 3.40
CA SER A 89 6.40 11.38 4.40
C SER A 89 6.55 10.57 5.70
N ILE A 90 6.40 11.25 6.84
CA ILE A 90 6.51 10.64 8.18
C ILE A 90 5.51 9.48 8.36
N SER A 91 4.37 9.51 7.68
CA SER A 91 3.35 8.45 7.71
C SER A 91 3.89 7.07 7.32
N TYR A 92 4.91 7.00 6.48
CA TYR A 92 5.55 5.76 6.04
C TYR A 92 6.23 5.00 7.19
N PHE A 93 6.58 5.71 8.25
CA PHE A 93 7.24 5.17 9.45
C PHE A 93 6.26 4.86 10.59
N GLU A 94 4.98 5.20 10.42
CA GLU A 94 3.93 4.95 11.43
C GLU A 94 3.33 3.56 11.26
N ASN A 95 3.08 2.86 12.38
CA ASN A 95 2.43 1.56 12.35
C ASN A 95 0.93 1.68 12.06
N PRO A 96 0.39 0.99 11.02
CA PRO A 96 -1.03 1.00 10.71
C PRO A 96 -1.89 0.35 11.82
N ILE A 97 -1.32 -0.55 12.62
CA ILE A 97 -2.02 -1.31 13.67
C ILE A 97 -2.58 -0.41 14.79
N LYS A 98 -1.85 0.66 15.17
CA LYS A 98 -2.34 1.61 16.21
C LYS A 98 -3.47 2.49 15.71
N LYS A 99 -3.44 2.88 14.42
CA LYS A 99 -4.50 3.66 13.78
C LYS A 99 -5.79 2.85 13.66
N GLN A 100 -5.71 1.56 13.35
CA GLN A 100 -6.88 0.66 13.32
C GLN A 100 -7.54 0.49 14.70
N LYS A 101 -6.79 0.38 15.81
CA LYS A 101 -7.39 0.27 17.16
C LYS A 101 -8.13 1.56 17.57
N GLN A 102 -7.56 2.72 17.28
CA GLN A 102 -8.20 4.01 17.58
C GLN A 102 -9.42 4.29 16.67
N LEU A 103 -9.34 3.98 15.37
CA LEU A 103 -10.50 4.07 14.45
C LEU A 103 -11.62 3.12 14.89
N LYS A 104 -11.30 1.87 15.26
CA LYS A 104 -12.30 0.88 15.69
C LYS A 104 -13.05 1.29 16.96
N GLN A 105 -12.39 2.01 17.88
CA GLN A 105 -13.05 2.53 19.10
C GLN A 105 -14.02 3.68 18.80
N HIS A 106 -13.67 4.58 17.86
CA HIS A 106 -14.58 5.64 17.43
C HIS A 106 -15.73 5.13 16.55
N LEU A 107 -15.48 4.14 15.69
CA LEU A 107 -16.51 3.54 14.83
C LEU A 107 -17.53 2.71 15.62
N LYS A 108 -17.13 2.01 16.70
CA LYS A 108 -18.06 1.22 17.53
C LYS A 108 -19.19 2.04 18.16
N LYS A 109 -18.99 3.34 18.44
CA LYS A 109 -20.04 4.22 18.96
C LYS A 109 -21.05 4.68 17.90
N LYS A 110 -20.73 4.53 16.61
CA LYS A 110 -21.58 5.00 15.49
C LYS A 110 -22.35 3.87 14.78
N ILE A 111 -22.06 2.60 15.08
CA ILE A 111 -22.58 1.42 14.35
C ILE A 111 -23.92 0.89 14.91
N THR A 112 -24.41 1.37 16.05
CA THR A 112 -25.77 1.06 16.48
C THR A 112 -26.76 1.92 15.72
N LYS A 113 -27.26 1.38 14.60
CA LYS A 113 -28.33 1.85 13.69
C LYS A 113 -27.79 2.26 12.31
N GLU A 114 -27.54 1.27 11.45
CA GLU A 114 -28.10 1.20 10.09
C GLU A 114 -27.65 -0.10 9.38
N ASN A 115 -28.48 -0.57 8.47
CA ASN A 115 -28.63 -1.97 8.05
C ASN A 115 -27.46 -2.60 7.29
N LYS A 116 -27.29 -3.92 7.46
CA LYS A 116 -26.47 -4.84 6.65
C LYS A 116 -26.75 -4.65 5.14
N ARG A 117 -25.75 -4.32 4.30
CA ARG A 117 -25.59 -4.74 2.88
C ARG A 117 -24.29 -4.20 2.26
N ILE A 118 -23.62 -5.07 1.48
CA ILE A 118 -22.37 -4.93 0.70
C ILE A 118 -21.07 -4.80 1.54
N THR A 119 -20.34 -5.91 1.68
CA THR A 119 -18.93 -5.91 2.11
C THR A 119 -18.07 -5.34 0.98
N THR A 120 -17.98 -4.01 0.90
CA THR A 120 -17.11 -3.37 -0.09
C THR A 120 -15.64 -3.71 0.20
N ILE A 121 -14.89 -4.09 -0.82
CA ILE A 121 -13.43 -4.21 -0.71
C ILE A 121 -12.88 -2.84 -0.27
N SER A 122 -12.19 -2.82 0.86
CA SER A 122 -11.54 -1.62 1.36
C SER A 122 -10.34 -1.28 0.49
N VAL A 123 -10.44 -0.19 -0.26
CA VAL A 123 -9.33 0.37 -1.04
C VAL A 123 -8.19 0.76 -0.09
N PRO A 124 -6.98 0.20 -0.22
CA PRO A 124 -5.88 0.48 0.69
C PRO A 124 -5.38 1.92 0.53
N PHE A 125 -4.94 2.49 1.64
CA PHE A 125 -4.14 3.72 1.64
C PHE A 125 -2.68 3.40 1.26
N GLU A 126 -1.91 4.42 0.91
CA GLU A 126 -0.49 4.33 0.50
C GLU A 126 0.34 3.37 1.37
N THR A 127 0.27 3.47 2.70
CA THR A 127 1.01 2.57 3.60
C THR A 127 0.58 1.12 3.48
N GLY A 128 -0.72 0.87 3.26
CA GLY A 128 -1.27 -0.47 3.07
C GLY A 128 -0.88 -1.04 1.71
N ILE A 129 -0.77 -0.20 0.67
CA ILE A 129 -0.25 -0.62 -0.64
C ILE A 129 1.20 -1.10 -0.50
N LEU A 130 2.04 -0.41 0.27
CA LEU A 130 3.40 -0.89 0.55
C LEU A 130 3.43 -2.22 1.30
N ASP A 131 2.53 -2.39 2.28
CA ASP A 131 2.45 -3.63 3.04
C ASP A 131 2.04 -4.79 2.12
N ILE A 132 1.11 -4.55 1.19
CA ILE A 132 0.69 -5.49 0.15
C ILE A 132 1.87 -5.84 -0.77
N CYS A 133 2.56 -4.83 -1.33
CA CYS A 133 3.72 -5.03 -2.19
C CYS A 133 4.80 -5.87 -1.50
N LYS A 134 5.01 -5.65 -0.20
CA LYS A 134 5.95 -6.45 0.61
C LYS A 134 5.44 -7.87 0.90
N SER A 135 4.15 -8.07 1.11
CA SER A 135 3.58 -9.40 1.36
C SER A 135 3.49 -10.27 0.11
N GLY A 136 3.57 -9.64 -1.07
CA GLY A 136 3.40 -10.31 -2.35
C GLY A 136 1.92 -10.49 -2.74
N GLU A 137 1.73 -11.07 -3.92
CA GLU A 137 0.43 -11.44 -4.46
C GLU A 137 -0.24 -12.54 -3.62
N ASN A 138 -1.56 -12.55 -3.64
CA ASN A 138 -2.36 -13.60 -3.01
C ASN A 138 -3.76 -13.68 -3.64
N GLN A 139 -4.68 -14.37 -2.97
CA GLN A 139 -6.07 -14.53 -3.43
C GLN A 139 -6.76 -13.19 -3.72
N LEU A 140 -6.43 -12.12 -3.00
CA LEU A 140 -7.07 -10.81 -3.08
C LEU A 140 -6.28 -9.79 -3.90
N TYR A 141 -4.96 -9.96 -4.03
CA TYR A 141 -4.07 -8.98 -4.65
C TYR A 141 -3.29 -9.58 -5.81
N GLU A 142 -3.24 -8.85 -6.91
CA GLU A 142 -2.51 -9.17 -8.14
C GLU A 142 -1.66 -7.97 -8.55
N PHE A 143 -0.43 -8.19 -8.98
CA PHE A 143 0.49 -7.18 -9.46
C PHE A 143 0.63 -7.27 -10.98
N LYS A 144 0.69 -6.10 -11.62
CA LYS A 144 0.95 -5.99 -13.05
C LYS A 144 1.84 -4.79 -13.33
N ALA A 145 2.95 -5.05 -14.01
CA ALA A 145 3.86 -4.02 -14.47
C ALA A 145 3.18 -3.09 -15.49
N ALA A 146 3.73 -1.88 -15.64
CA ALA A 146 3.36 -0.97 -16.71
C ALA A 146 3.53 -1.64 -18.10
N GLY A 147 2.71 -1.23 -19.07
CA GLY A 147 2.67 -1.83 -20.39
C GLY A 147 1.92 -3.17 -20.46
N THR A 148 1.43 -3.71 -19.34
CA THR A 148 0.58 -4.91 -19.36
C THR A 148 -0.65 -4.68 -20.25
N GLU A 149 -0.88 -5.62 -21.16
CA GLU A 149 -2.04 -5.59 -22.05
C GLU A 149 -3.36 -5.61 -21.28
N VAL A 150 -4.30 -4.76 -21.70
CA VAL A 150 -5.63 -4.65 -21.07
C VAL A 150 -6.34 -6.00 -21.00
N LYS A 151 -6.21 -6.84 -22.02
CA LYS A 151 -6.83 -8.18 -22.04
C LYS A 151 -6.32 -9.09 -20.93
N LYS A 152 -5.05 -8.96 -20.52
CA LYS A 152 -4.49 -9.72 -19.37
C LYS A 152 -5.11 -9.22 -18.06
N LEU A 153 -5.28 -7.91 -17.90
CA LEU A 153 -6.00 -7.33 -16.75
C LEU A 153 -7.44 -7.84 -16.69
N THR A 154 -8.16 -7.83 -17.82
CA THR A 154 -9.55 -8.32 -17.91
C THR A 154 -9.67 -9.79 -17.56
N LYS A 155 -8.70 -10.62 -17.93
CA LYS A 155 -8.67 -12.04 -17.54
C LYS A 155 -8.57 -12.21 -16.01
N GLU A 156 -7.70 -11.44 -15.35
CA GLU A 156 -7.58 -11.45 -13.89
C GLU A 156 -8.86 -10.94 -13.22
N ILE A 157 -9.47 -9.87 -13.76
CA ILE A 157 -10.76 -9.35 -13.29
C ILE A 157 -11.82 -10.45 -13.33
N ALA A 158 -11.97 -11.16 -14.45
CA ALA A 158 -12.94 -12.24 -14.59
C ALA A 158 -12.73 -13.37 -13.58
N ALA A 159 -11.48 -13.75 -13.34
CA ALA A 159 -11.14 -14.78 -12.36
C ALA A 159 -11.46 -14.35 -10.92
N MET A 160 -11.22 -13.07 -10.59
CA MET A 160 -11.52 -12.50 -9.28
C MET A 160 -13.02 -12.32 -9.05
N LEU A 161 -13.81 -11.98 -10.08
CA LEU A 161 -15.26 -11.79 -9.97
C LEU A 161 -16.01 -13.03 -9.48
N ASN A 162 -15.52 -14.22 -9.80
CA ASN A 162 -16.10 -15.49 -9.34
C ASN A 162 -15.58 -15.94 -7.97
N THR A 163 -14.88 -15.08 -7.22
CA THR A 163 -14.39 -15.37 -5.87
C THR A 163 -15.20 -14.64 -4.82
N LYS A 164 -15.29 -15.23 -3.62
CA LYS A 164 -16.12 -14.66 -2.53
C LYS A 164 -15.84 -13.20 -2.20
N MET A 165 -14.60 -12.77 -2.34
CA MET A 165 -14.18 -11.44 -1.91
C MET A 165 -13.86 -10.50 -3.06
N GLY A 166 -13.79 -10.96 -4.31
CA GLY A 166 -13.25 -10.17 -5.41
C GLY A 166 -11.75 -9.96 -5.25
N GLY A 167 -11.25 -8.78 -5.63
CA GLY A 167 -9.83 -8.46 -5.44
C GLY A 167 -9.44 -7.05 -5.87
N ILE A 168 -8.14 -6.77 -5.79
CA ILE A 168 -7.52 -5.53 -6.27
C ILE A 168 -6.31 -5.89 -7.13
N ILE A 169 -6.28 -5.39 -8.35
CA ILE A 169 -5.10 -5.45 -9.22
C ILE A 169 -4.34 -4.13 -9.07
N LEU A 170 -3.05 -4.21 -8.76
CA LEU A 170 -2.13 -3.08 -8.64
C LEU A 170 -1.35 -2.95 -9.95
N TYR A 171 -1.76 -2.03 -10.82
CA TYR A 171 -1.08 -1.74 -12.07
C TYR A 171 0.01 -0.67 -11.88
N GLY A 172 1.21 -0.97 -12.37
CA GLY A 172 2.45 -0.22 -12.09
C GLY A 172 3.24 -0.80 -10.90
N VAL A 173 3.01 -2.08 -10.57
CA VAL A 173 3.78 -2.85 -9.60
C VAL A 173 4.25 -4.13 -10.28
N ASP A 174 5.55 -4.39 -10.21
CA ASP A 174 6.18 -5.55 -10.84
C ASP A 174 5.94 -6.82 -9.99
N ASP A 175 6.18 -8.00 -10.58
CA ASP A 175 5.86 -9.30 -9.96
C ASP A 175 6.61 -9.54 -8.62
N ASP A 176 7.75 -8.88 -8.42
CA ASP A 176 8.54 -8.92 -7.18
C ASP A 176 8.05 -7.92 -6.11
N GLY A 177 7.01 -7.13 -6.41
CA GLY A 177 6.46 -6.09 -5.56
C GLY A 177 7.16 -4.73 -5.71
N ALA A 178 8.09 -4.56 -6.66
CA ALA A 178 8.70 -3.27 -6.94
C ALA A 178 7.68 -2.30 -7.55
N ILE A 179 7.60 -1.08 -7.01
CA ILE A 179 6.70 -0.04 -7.51
C ILE A 179 7.41 0.73 -8.63
N SER A 180 7.13 0.34 -9.87
CA SER A 180 7.69 0.93 -11.10
C SER A 180 6.89 2.16 -11.58
N GLY A 181 5.60 2.24 -11.24
CA GLY A 181 4.70 3.30 -11.68
C GLY A 181 3.95 2.95 -12.97
N THR A 182 2.95 3.75 -13.34
CA THR A 182 2.11 3.55 -14.53
C THR A 182 2.66 4.28 -15.76
N ASP A 183 2.54 3.67 -16.93
CA ASP A 183 2.78 4.27 -18.25
C ASP A 183 1.56 5.04 -18.78
N LYS A 184 0.40 4.90 -18.13
CA LYS A 184 -0.88 5.47 -18.56
C LYS A 184 -1.52 6.29 -17.46
N THR A 185 -2.14 7.42 -17.83
CA THR A 185 -3.04 8.13 -16.92
C THR A 185 -4.29 7.29 -16.64
N SER A 186 -5.00 7.60 -15.55
CA SER A 186 -6.27 6.92 -15.24
C SER A 186 -7.26 7.01 -16.41
N GLN A 187 -7.33 8.16 -17.08
CA GLN A 187 -8.21 8.38 -18.24
C GLN A 187 -7.82 7.52 -19.44
N GLN A 188 -6.53 7.35 -19.70
CA GLN A 188 -6.02 6.53 -20.79
C GLN A 188 -6.24 5.02 -20.55
N MET A 189 -6.31 4.60 -19.29
CA MET A 189 -6.58 3.20 -18.92
C MET A 189 -8.08 2.89 -18.81
N ASP A 190 -8.88 3.83 -18.31
CA ASP A 190 -10.28 3.57 -17.96
C ASP A 190 -11.11 3.13 -19.18
N GLN A 191 -11.13 3.93 -20.25
CA GLN A 191 -11.97 3.62 -21.41
C GLN A 191 -11.61 2.28 -22.08
N PRO A 192 -10.32 1.97 -22.39
CA PRO A 192 -9.96 0.67 -22.95
C PRO A 192 -10.28 -0.51 -22.01
N LEU A 193 -10.09 -0.33 -20.71
CA LEU A 193 -10.36 -1.38 -19.72
C LEU A 193 -11.86 -1.67 -19.63
N GLN A 194 -12.70 -0.64 -19.53
CA GLN A 194 -14.16 -0.80 -19.49
C GLN A 194 -14.69 -1.46 -20.77
N ASN A 195 -14.20 -1.07 -21.94
CA ASN A 195 -14.56 -1.70 -23.20
C ASN A 195 -14.16 -3.18 -23.23
N CYS A 196 -12.92 -3.49 -22.84
CA CYS A 196 -12.44 -4.86 -22.84
C CYS A 196 -13.22 -5.74 -21.85
N VAL A 197 -13.56 -5.21 -20.67
CA VAL A 197 -14.44 -5.87 -19.69
C VAL A 197 -15.80 -6.15 -20.30
N LYS A 198 -16.45 -5.16 -20.89
CA LYS A 198 -17.76 -5.30 -21.53
C LYS A 198 -17.76 -6.33 -22.67
N ASP A 199 -16.70 -6.37 -23.47
CA ASP A 199 -16.63 -7.22 -24.65
C ASP A 199 -16.23 -8.67 -24.33
N ASN A 200 -15.56 -8.91 -23.20
CA ASN A 200 -14.99 -10.21 -22.87
C ASN A 200 -15.58 -10.87 -21.63
N ILE A 201 -16.27 -10.14 -20.75
CA ILE A 201 -16.88 -10.64 -19.53
C ILE A 201 -18.41 -10.55 -19.63
N ASP A 202 -19.09 -11.68 -19.45
CA ASP A 202 -20.54 -11.77 -19.44
C ASP A 202 -21.05 -12.48 -18.17
N PRO A 203 -21.98 -11.88 -17.39
CA PRO A 203 -22.51 -10.52 -17.55
C PRO A 203 -21.43 -9.45 -17.30
N SER A 204 -21.58 -8.29 -17.94
CA SER A 204 -20.59 -7.21 -17.82
C SER A 204 -20.60 -6.59 -16.41
N PRO A 205 -19.51 -6.70 -15.64
CA PRO A 205 -19.40 -6.18 -14.28
C PRO A 205 -19.13 -4.67 -14.25
N ILE A 206 -19.39 -4.04 -13.10
CA ILE A 206 -18.90 -2.68 -12.81
C ILE A 206 -17.62 -2.78 -11.97
N ILE A 207 -16.50 -2.34 -12.55
CA ILE A 207 -15.21 -2.23 -11.85
C ILE A 207 -14.87 -0.76 -11.55
N LYS A 208 -14.01 -0.53 -10.55
CA LYS A 208 -13.53 0.83 -10.22
C LYS A 208 -12.04 0.96 -10.48
N LEU A 209 -11.65 2.00 -11.20
CA LEU A 209 -10.25 2.40 -11.38
C LEU A 209 -9.92 3.57 -10.45
N ILE A 210 -8.93 3.41 -9.58
CA ILE A 210 -8.55 4.42 -8.59
C ILE A 210 -7.06 4.73 -8.72
N PRO A 211 -6.68 5.94 -9.18
CA PRO A 211 -5.29 6.35 -9.18
C PRO A 211 -4.77 6.58 -7.76
N LYS A 212 -3.54 6.16 -7.49
CA LYS A 212 -2.83 6.38 -6.23
C LYS A 212 -1.41 6.82 -6.50
N LYS A 213 -0.92 7.78 -5.72
CA LYS A 213 0.50 8.11 -5.66
C LYS A 213 1.13 7.36 -4.50
N VAL A 214 2.16 6.56 -4.78
CA VAL A 214 2.90 5.76 -3.81
C VAL A 214 4.38 5.94 -4.09
N MET A 215 5.14 6.37 -3.08
CA MET A 215 6.58 6.62 -3.20
C MET A 215 6.97 7.60 -4.32
N GLY A 216 6.08 8.55 -4.62
CA GLY A 216 6.26 9.52 -5.70
C GLY A 216 5.82 9.01 -7.08
N GLN A 217 5.64 7.69 -7.25
CA GLN A 217 5.13 7.07 -8.47
C GLN A 217 3.61 7.05 -8.49
N ASP A 218 3.01 7.21 -9.67
CA ASP A 218 1.58 6.99 -9.86
C ASP A 218 1.32 5.53 -10.21
N ILE A 219 0.33 4.92 -9.58
CA ILE A 219 -0.15 3.56 -9.86
C ILE A 219 -1.67 3.58 -10.00
N LEU A 220 -2.24 2.53 -10.59
CA LEU A 220 -3.69 2.38 -10.74
C LEU A 220 -4.17 1.16 -9.97
N LEU A 221 -5.17 1.34 -9.11
CA LEU A 221 -5.86 0.25 -8.44
C LEU A 221 -7.12 -0.10 -9.20
N ILE A 222 -7.22 -1.32 -9.70
CA ILE A 222 -8.43 -1.87 -10.30
C ILE A 222 -9.14 -2.68 -9.23
N VAL A 223 -10.28 -2.17 -8.74
CA VAL A 223 -11.06 -2.81 -7.69
C VAL A 223 -12.15 -3.65 -8.33
N VAL A 224 -12.07 -4.96 -8.10
CA VAL A 224 -13.01 -5.97 -8.59
C VAL A 224 -13.98 -6.29 -7.46
N PRO A 225 -15.31 -6.13 -7.64
CA PRO A 225 -16.25 -6.37 -6.57
C PRO A 225 -16.27 -7.84 -6.11
N PRO A 226 -16.76 -8.13 -4.89
CA PRO A 226 -17.09 -9.49 -4.47
C PRO A 226 -18.11 -10.14 -5.39
N TRP A 227 -18.04 -11.47 -5.51
CA TRP A 227 -18.96 -12.23 -6.35
C TRP A 227 -20.44 -11.96 -6.01
N ASP A 228 -21.22 -11.64 -7.04
CA ASP A 228 -22.68 -11.66 -6.96
C ASP A 228 -23.16 -13.09 -7.18
N LYS A 229 -23.76 -13.69 -6.15
CA LYS A 229 -24.27 -15.06 -6.18
C LYS A 229 -25.36 -15.31 -7.24
N ASN A 230 -25.94 -14.26 -7.81
CA ASN A 230 -26.95 -14.37 -8.86
C ASN A 230 -26.32 -14.45 -10.26
N ASP A 231 -25.05 -14.08 -10.38
CA ASP A 231 -24.32 -14.05 -11.64
C ASP A 231 -23.21 -15.11 -11.65
N VAL A 232 -22.86 -15.61 -12.83
CA VAL A 232 -21.62 -16.36 -13.04
C VAL A 232 -20.89 -15.66 -14.16
N TYR A 233 -19.67 -15.19 -13.88
CA TYR A 233 -18.93 -14.36 -14.83
C TYR A 233 -18.12 -15.25 -15.77
N HIS A 234 -18.44 -15.19 -17.06
CA HIS A 234 -17.75 -15.90 -18.13
C HIS A 234 -16.76 -14.96 -18.81
N PHE A 235 -15.51 -15.40 -18.98
CA PHE A 235 -14.52 -14.75 -19.82
C PHE A 235 -14.37 -15.52 -21.14
N SER A 236 -14.74 -14.90 -22.26
CA SER A 236 -14.71 -15.56 -23.58
C SER A 236 -15.40 -16.94 -23.56
N GLY A 237 -16.58 -17.03 -22.92
CA GLY A 237 -17.38 -18.25 -22.79
C GLY A 237 -16.94 -19.24 -21.70
N LYS A 238 -15.84 -19.00 -20.99
CA LYS A 238 -15.33 -19.89 -19.93
C LYS A 238 -15.44 -19.25 -18.55
N VAL A 239 -15.84 -20.02 -17.55
CA VAL A 239 -15.79 -19.58 -16.16
C VAL A 239 -14.36 -19.68 -15.66
N LEU A 240 -13.79 -18.55 -15.22
CA LEU A 240 -12.44 -18.49 -14.64
C LEU A 240 -12.53 -18.35 -13.13
N LEU A 241 -11.60 -18.99 -12.43
CA LEU A 241 -11.49 -18.99 -10.98
C LEU A 241 -10.05 -18.70 -10.56
N ARG A 242 -9.86 -17.70 -9.70
CA ARG A 242 -8.56 -17.45 -9.06
C ARG A 242 -8.37 -18.38 -7.86
N LYS A 243 -7.31 -19.19 -7.84
CA LYS A 243 -6.90 -20.02 -6.69
C LYS A 243 -5.47 -19.66 -6.31
N GLY A 244 -5.29 -19.02 -5.15
CA GLY A 244 -4.02 -18.42 -4.75
C GLY A 244 -3.67 -17.25 -5.66
N THR A 245 -2.57 -17.37 -6.41
CA THR A 245 -2.13 -16.38 -7.39
C THR A 245 -2.43 -16.77 -8.83
N ASN A 246 -3.00 -17.97 -9.05
CA ASN A 246 -3.18 -18.53 -10.39
C ASN A 246 -4.64 -18.47 -10.85
N VAL A 247 -4.84 -18.31 -12.15
CA VAL A 247 -6.15 -18.37 -12.81
C VAL A 247 -6.37 -19.72 -13.46
N PHE A 248 -7.45 -20.41 -13.08
CA PHE A 248 -7.86 -21.70 -13.63
C PHE A 248 -9.22 -21.59 -14.33
N THR A 249 -9.44 -22.44 -15.33
CA THR A 249 -10.80 -22.66 -15.84
C THR A 249 -11.55 -23.53 -14.84
N ALA A 250 -12.78 -23.14 -14.50
CA ALA A 250 -13.62 -23.93 -13.61
C ALA A 250 -13.93 -25.29 -14.25
N THR A 251 -13.84 -26.35 -13.44
CA THR A 251 -14.35 -27.66 -13.84
C THR A 251 -15.88 -27.62 -13.93
N SER A 252 -16.49 -28.61 -14.61
CA SER A 252 -17.96 -28.70 -14.71
C SER A 252 -18.65 -28.72 -13.34
N GLY A 253 -18.03 -29.38 -12.34
CA GLY A 253 -18.56 -29.40 -10.97
C GLY A 253 -18.51 -28.04 -10.27
N GLU A 254 -17.41 -27.30 -10.44
CA GLU A 254 -17.25 -25.96 -9.88
C GLU A 254 -18.16 -24.94 -10.56
N SER A 255 -18.29 -24.99 -11.88
CA SER A 255 -19.24 -24.16 -12.63
C SER A 255 -20.68 -24.43 -12.16
N LYS A 256 -21.07 -25.70 -11.99
CA LYS A 256 -22.39 -26.05 -11.46
C LYS A 256 -22.64 -25.47 -10.06
N LYS A 257 -21.64 -25.48 -9.18
CA LYS A 257 -21.74 -24.85 -7.85
C LYS A 257 -22.00 -23.35 -7.95
N LEU A 258 -21.25 -22.64 -8.80
CA LEU A 258 -21.45 -21.20 -9.00
C LEU A 258 -22.86 -20.88 -9.52
N HIS A 259 -23.34 -21.63 -10.51
CA HIS A 259 -24.72 -21.44 -11.03
C HIS A 259 -25.80 -21.77 -10.00
N ASN A 260 -25.50 -22.58 -8.99
CA ASN A 260 -26.37 -22.84 -7.84
C ASN A 260 -26.26 -21.78 -6.73
N GLY A 261 -25.42 -20.75 -6.91
CA GLY A 261 -25.16 -19.72 -5.91
C GLY A 261 -24.23 -20.17 -4.77
N GLU A 262 -23.46 -21.25 -4.98
CA GLU A 262 -22.49 -21.78 -4.02
C GLU A 262 -21.08 -21.29 -4.31
N TYR A 263 -20.37 -20.85 -3.26
CA TYR A 263 -18.98 -20.44 -3.39
C TYR A 263 -18.07 -21.64 -3.68
N VAL A 264 -17.11 -21.44 -4.59
CA VAL A 264 -16.01 -22.39 -4.82
C VAL A 264 -14.76 -21.99 -4.04
N ILE A 265 -14.52 -20.68 -3.89
CA ILE A 265 -13.31 -20.08 -3.31
C ILE A 265 -13.68 -18.88 -2.44
#